data_AF-A0A954VYC2-F1
#
_entry.id   AF-A0A954VYC2-F1
#
_cell.length_a   1.000
_cell.length_b   1.000
_cell.length_c   1.000
_cell.angle_alpha   90.00
_cell.angle_beta   90.00
_cell.angle_gamma   90.00
#
_symmetry.space_group_name_H-M   'P 1'
#
loop_
_entity.id
_entity.type
_entity.pdbx_description
1 polymer ?
#
loop_
_entity_poly.entity_id
_entity_poly.type
_entity_poly.pdbx_seq_one_letter_code
_entity_poly.pdbx_strand_id
1 'polypeptide(L)'
;GGALTALQGSSLRSLDLNETPLNADYLQHLSSMKTLFRLGVRGVPLNDQQAEFIRQTPAVMELDLRDTGLTDFGVTRIATPQCPVMELDVRHLSPDLVNSIASREDNCTFHVDKQTVEPDLMRRILQMECEVEFQQCEFTSEAIELIEQQHAAAHRLSVKEPLNTPDSVLQRMRRLYLLDN
;
A
#
# COMPACT_ATOMS: atom_id res chain seq x y z
N GLY A 1 20.88 6.63 8.59
CA GLY A 1 21.89 7.28 7.73
C GLY A 1 23.09 6.39 7.50
N GLY A 2 24.04 6.35 8.44
CA GLY A 2 25.34 5.67 8.24
C GLY A 2 25.30 4.18 7.85
N ALA A 3 24.28 3.43 8.28
CA ALA A 3 24.12 2.03 7.92
C ALA A 3 23.87 1.80 6.42
N LEU A 4 23.05 2.63 5.76
CA LEU A 4 22.78 2.50 4.32
C LEU A 4 24.00 2.82 3.48
N THR A 5 24.78 3.82 3.88
CA THR A 5 26.06 4.15 3.24
C THR A 5 27.03 2.97 3.31
N ALA A 6 27.06 2.24 4.44
CA ALA A 6 27.91 1.05 4.59
C ALA A 6 27.48 -0.13 3.70
N LEU A 7 26.21 -0.17 3.27
CA LEU A 7 25.66 -1.19 2.37
C LEU A 7 25.80 -0.83 0.89
N GLN A 8 26.33 0.34 0.56
CA GLN A 8 26.45 0.83 -0.81
C GLN A 8 27.24 -0.16 -1.68
N GLY A 9 26.73 -0.50 -2.86
CA GLY A 9 27.34 -1.48 -3.77
C GLY A 9 27.30 -2.94 -3.30
N SER A 10 26.58 -3.24 -2.21
CA SER A 10 26.36 -4.62 -1.78
C SER A 10 25.53 -5.42 -2.79
N SER A 11 25.68 -6.74 -2.75
CA SER A 11 24.91 -7.68 -3.58
C SER A 11 23.64 -8.17 -2.87
N LEU A 12 23.02 -7.33 -2.03
CA LEU A 12 21.78 -7.69 -1.34
C LEU A 12 20.66 -7.91 -2.35
N ARG A 13 19.80 -8.88 -2.03
CA ARG A 13 18.57 -9.20 -2.79
C ARG A 13 17.33 -8.64 -2.13
N SER A 14 17.33 -8.50 -0.81
CA SER A 14 16.21 -8.00 -0.03
C SER A 14 16.75 -7.08 1.06
N LEU A 15 16.09 -5.95 1.24
CA LEU A 15 16.40 -4.97 2.28
C LEU A 15 15.09 -4.53 2.93
N ASP A 16 14.98 -4.73 4.23
CA ASP A 16 13.84 -4.29 5.03
C ASP A 16 14.25 -3.08 5.87
N LEU A 17 13.60 -1.95 5.61
CA LEU A 17 13.74 -0.68 6.33
C LEU A 17 12.39 -0.26 6.94
N ASN A 18 11.42 -1.17 7.03
CA ASN A 18 10.10 -0.89 7.56
C ASN A 18 10.19 -0.33 8.98
N GLU A 19 9.46 0.75 9.22
CA GLU A 19 9.33 1.46 10.50
C GLU A 19 10.69 1.89 11.09
N THR A 20 11.72 2.01 10.25
CA THR A 20 13.02 2.52 10.68
C THR A 20 12.98 4.05 10.75
N PRO A 21 13.53 4.68 11.81
CA PRO A 21 13.61 6.15 11.92
C PRO A 21 14.72 6.68 11.00
N LEU A 22 14.50 6.54 9.70
CA LEU A 22 15.43 6.87 8.63
C LEU A 22 14.98 8.16 7.95
N ASN A 23 15.92 9.10 7.76
CA ASN A 23 15.70 10.18 6.79
C ASN A 23 15.70 9.58 5.37
N ALA A 24 14.58 9.73 4.66
CA ALA A 24 14.35 9.25 3.30
C ALA A 24 15.42 9.68 2.28
N ASP A 25 16.13 10.80 2.51
CA ASP A 25 17.22 11.26 1.63
C ASP A 25 18.38 10.26 1.54
N TYR A 26 18.54 9.37 2.53
CA TYR A 26 19.56 8.32 2.48
C TYR A 26 19.21 7.17 1.52
N LEU A 27 17.98 7.09 1.02
CA LEU A 27 17.61 6.09 0.00
C LEU A 27 18.31 6.32 -1.33
N GLN A 28 18.89 7.51 -1.59
CA GLN A 28 19.69 7.76 -2.79
C GLN A 28 20.85 6.75 -2.98
N HIS A 29 21.35 6.16 -1.89
CA HIS A 29 22.42 5.15 -1.93
C HIS A 29 21.96 3.79 -2.50
N LEU A 30 20.64 3.53 -2.53
CA LEU A 30 20.07 2.30 -3.07
C LEU A 30 20.33 2.14 -4.57
N SER A 31 20.46 3.25 -5.31
CA SER A 31 20.76 3.26 -6.76
C SER A 31 22.00 2.44 -7.15
N SER A 32 22.94 2.25 -6.22
CA SER A 32 24.14 1.44 -6.44
C SER A 32 23.95 -0.07 -6.20
N MET A 33 22.86 -0.48 -5.56
CA MET A 33 22.54 -1.87 -5.19
C MET A 33 21.84 -2.60 -6.35
N LYS A 34 22.62 -2.90 -7.40
CA LYS A 34 22.12 -3.44 -8.68
C LYS A 34 21.42 -4.80 -8.61
N THR A 35 21.49 -5.48 -7.47
CA THR A 35 20.87 -6.79 -7.25
C THR A 35 19.66 -6.73 -6.33
N LEU A 36 19.34 -5.56 -5.76
CA LEU A 36 18.25 -5.41 -4.81
C LEU A 36 16.92 -5.62 -5.51
N PHE A 37 16.19 -6.64 -5.07
CA PHE A 37 14.97 -7.11 -5.70
C PHE A 37 13.73 -6.80 -4.85
N ARG A 38 13.83 -6.94 -3.53
CA ARG A 38 12.80 -6.48 -2.58
C ARG A 38 13.29 -5.30 -1.75
N LEU A 39 12.42 -4.32 -1.57
CA LEU A 39 12.67 -3.20 -0.66
C LEU A 39 11.41 -2.92 0.17
N GLY A 40 11.54 -3.05 1.49
CA GLY A 40 10.54 -2.58 2.44
C GLY A 40 10.91 -1.19 2.96
N VAL A 41 10.01 -0.21 2.80
CA VAL A 41 10.16 1.15 3.35
C VAL A 41 8.85 1.62 4.00
N ARG A 42 8.03 0.68 4.48
CA ARG A 42 6.79 0.98 5.19
C ARG A 42 7.05 1.92 6.36
N GLY A 43 6.24 2.96 6.53
CA GLY A 43 6.38 3.89 7.66
C GLY A 43 7.65 4.77 7.62
N VAL A 44 8.45 4.71 6.56
CA VAL A 44 9.53 5.67 6.31
C VAL A 44 8.91 6.97 5.81
N PRO A 45 9.30 8.16 6.31
CA PRO A 45 8.73 9.45 5.92
C PRO A 45 9.20 9.88 4.52
N LEU A 46 8.75 9.16 3.50
CA LEU A 46 9.01 9.38 2.08
C LEU A 46 7.98 10.36 1.50
N ASN A 47 8.46 11.32 0.72
CA ASN A 47 7.62 12.17 -0.12
C ASN A 47 7.90 11.94 -1.61
N ASP A 48 7.11 12.62 -2.45
CA ASP A 48 7.17 12.54 -3.90
C ASP A 48 8.53 12.87 -4.54
N GLN A 49 9.35 13.69 -3.88
CA GLN A 49 10.70 14.01 -4.35
C GLN A 49 11.63 12.80 -4.16
N GLN A 50 11.52 12.12 -3.02
CA GLN A 50 12.36 10.97 -2.68
C GLN A 50 11.93 9.67 -3.38
N ALA A 51 10.72 9.63 -3.93
CA ALA A 51 10.25 8.56 -4.83
C ALA A 51 11.23 8.29 -5.99
N GLU A 52 11.91 9.33 -6.46
CA GLU A 52 12.92 9.25 -7.52
C GLU A 52 14.12 8.37 -7.14
N PHE A 53 14.49 8.30 -5.87
CA PHE A 53 15.59 7.43 -5.41
C PHE A 53 15.25 5.95 -5.53
N ILE A 54 13.99 5.60 -5.29
CA ILE A 54 13.48 4.23 -5.46
C ILE A 54 13.45 3.90 -6.96
N ARG A 55 12.93 4.80 -7.80
CA ARG A 55 12.91 4.65 -9.27
C ARG A 55 14.30 4.42 -9.87
N GLN A 56 15.34 5.03 -9.29
CA GLN A 56 16.73 4.88 -9.73
C GLN A 56 17.39 3.57 -9.28
N THR A 57 16.67 2.70 -8.57
CA THR A 57 17.16 1.39 -8.13
C THR A 57 16.70 0.30 -9.13
N PRO A 58 17.55 -0.09 -10.09
CA PRO A 58 17.11 -0.68 -11.37
C PRO A 58 16.58 -2.11 -11.29
N ALA A 59 16.69 -2.78 -10.14
CA ALA A 59 16.37 -4.20 -10.00
C ALA A 59 15.21 -4.48 -9.03
N VAL A 60 14.64 -3.45 -8.40
CA VAL A 60 13.60 -3.64 -7.41
C VAL A 60 12.28 -3.97 -8.10
N MET A 61 11.70 -5.10 -7.71
CA MET A 61 10.47 -5.63 -8.28
C MET A 61 9.36 -5.81 -7.25
N GLU A 62 9.72 -5.90 -5.96
CA GLU A 62 8.78 -5.99 -4.83
C GLU A 62 9.02 -4.80 -3.89
N LEU A 63 8.01 -3.95 -3.74
CA LEU A 63 8.04 -2.75 -2.90
C LEU A 63 6.93 -2.74 -1.87
N ASP A 64 7.30 -2.50 -0.62
CA ASP A 64 6.33 -2.12 0.42
C ASP A 64 6.45 -0.62 0.69
N LEU A 65 5.46 0.14 0.23
CA LEU A 65 5.35 1.60 0.31
C LEU A 65 4.21 2.05 1.23
N ARG A 66 3.64 1.14 2.03
CA ARG A 66 2.57 1.45 2.97
C ARG A 66 3.03 2.49 4.00
N ASP A 67 2.10 3.26 4.56
CA ASP A 67 2.43 4.29 5.57
C ASP A 67 3.52 5.29 5.16
N THR A 68 3.65 5.59 3.87
CA THR A 68 4.53 6.65 3.35
C THR A 68 3.73 7.93 3.06
N GLY A 69 4.42 9.05 2.86
CA GLY A 69 3.83 10.33 2.47
C GLY A 69 3.73 10.53 0.96
N LEU A 70 3.70 9.44 0.18
CA LEU A 70 3.58 9.52 -1.28
C LEU A 70 2.17 9.93 -1.68
N THR A 71 2.09 10.80 -2.67
CA THR A 71 0.84 11.16 -3.35
C THR A 71 0.77 10.46 -4.70
N ASP A 72 -0.29 10.75 -5.46
CA ASP A 72 -0.44 10.29 -6.83
C ASP A 72 0.82 10.52 -7.69
N PHE A 73 1.46 11.67 -7.48
CA PHE A 73 2.62 12.07 -8.27
C PHE A 73 3.84 11.20 -7.95
N GLY A 74 4.11 10.90 -6.68
CA GLY A 74 5.20 10.02 -6.27
C GLY A 74 5.00 8.59 -6.74
N VAL A 75 3.79 8.05 -6.56
CA VAL A 75 3.46 6.69 -6.99
C VAL A 75 3.57 6.54 -8.52
N THR A 76 3.08 7.51 -9.31
CA THR A 76 3.21 7.49 -10.78
C THR A 76 4.67 7.40 -11.24
N ARG A 77 5.62 7.95 -10.48
CA ARG A 77 7.05 7.88 -10.80
C ARG A 77 7.66 6.50 -10.52
N ILE A 78 7.17 5.81 -9.48
CA ILE A 78 7.69 4.51 -9.05
C ILE A 78 7.02 3.37 -9.80
N ALA A 79 5.70 3.48 -10.02
CA ALA A 79 4.87 2.53 -10.71
C ALA A 79 5.25 2.47 -12.20
N THR A 80 6.34 1.79 -12.51
CA THR A 80 6.81 1.51 -13.87
C THR A 80 6.67 0.02 -14.16
N PRO A 81 6.59 -0.43 -15.42
CA PRO A 81 6.46 -1.86 -15.76
C PRO A 81 7.57 -2.77 -15.21
N GLN A 82 8.66 -2.18 -14.73
CA GLN A 82 9.80 -2.90 -14.13
C GLN A 82 9.58 -3.22 -12.65
N CYS A 83 8.59 -2.60 -12.00
CA CYS A 83 8.23 -2.85 -10.61
C CYS A 83 6.79 -3.42 -10.54
N PRO A 84 6.63 -4.73 -10.77
CA PRO A 84 5.30 -5.34 -10.91
C PRO A 84 4.57 -5.57 -9.58
N VAL A 85 5.28 -5.63 -8.45
CA VAL A 85 4.67 -5.91 -7.14
C VAL A 85 4.89 -4.72 -6.22
N MET A 86 3.80 -4.07 -5.85
CA MET A 86 3.80 -2.96 -4.91
C MET A 86 2.66 -3.13 -3.92
N GLU A 87 2.96 -2.88 -2.65
CA GLU A 87 1.98 -2.68 -1.58
C GLU A 87 1.87 -1.18 -1.34
N LEU A 88 0.66 -0.64 -1.55
CA LEU A 88 0.39 0.81 -1.49
C LEU A 88 -0.76 1.12 -0.53
N ASP A 89 -0.69 2.27 0.12
CA ASP A 89 -1.80 2.78 0.92
C ASP A 89 -2.75 3.62 0.07
N VAL A 90 -4.05 3.33 0.11
CA VAL A 90 -5.06 4.06 -0.68
C VAL A 90 -5.45 5.43 -0.10
N ARG A 91 -5.11 5.74 1.16
CA ARG A 91 -5.54 6.96 1.86
C ARG A 91 -5.25 8.23 1.06
N HIS A 92 -4.08 8.27 0.43
CA HIS A 92 -3.57 9.46 -0.25
C HIS A 92 -3.63 9.35 -1.78
N LEU A 93 -4.22 8.27 -2.31
CA LEU A 93 -4.26 8.01 -3.74
C LEU A 93 -5.64 8.26 -4.34
N SER A 94 -5.69 8.88 -5.52
CA SER A 94 -6.96 9.03 -6.25
C SER A 94 -7.45 7.69 -6.81
N PRO A 95 -8.78 7.51 -6.96
CA PRO A 95 -9.34 6.33 -7.63
C PRO A 95 -8.80 6.15 -9.04
N ASP A 96 -8.60 7.25 -9.79
CA ASP A 96 -8.10 7.22 -11.16
C ASP A 96 -6.69 6.63 -11.23
N LEU A 97 -5.80 7.04 -10.32
CA LEU A 97 -4.45 6.48 -10.28
C LEU A 97 -4.47 5.00 -9.89
N VAL A 98 -5.21 4.66 -8.83
CA VAL A 98 -5.30 3.28 -8.34
C VAL A 98 -5.79 2.36 -9.48
N ASN A 99 -6.86 2.75 -10.18
CA ASN A 99 -7.38 1.98 -11.32
C ASN A 99 -6.40 1.93 -12.50
N SER A 100 -5.70 3.04 -12.78
CA SER A 100 -4.67 3.05 -13.83
C SER A 100 -3.50 2.13 -13.54
N ILE A 101 -3.14 1.93 -12.26
CA ILE A 101 -2.05 1.02 -11.88
C ILE A 101 -2.57 -0.41 -11.77
N ALA A 102 -3.74 -0.62 -11.18
CA ALA A 102 -4.38 -1.93 -11.03
C ALA A 102 -4.75 -2.58 -12.37
N SER A 103 -5.03 -1.79 -13.41
CA SER A 103 -5.33 -2.30 -14.75
C SER A 103 -4.12 -2.83 -15.50
N ARG A 104 -2.91 -2.65 -14.97
CA ARG A 104 -1.71 -3.28 -15.50
C ARG A 104 -1.76 -4.75 -15.12
N GLU A 105 -1.25 -5.66 -15.97
CA GLU A 105 -1.12 -7.10 -15.64
C GLU A 105 -0.13 -7.37 -14.48
N ASP A 106 0.19 -6.35 -13.69
CA ASP A 106 1.16 -6.31 -12.62
C ASP A 106 0.43 -6.56 -11.28
N ASN A 107 0.99 -7.42 -10.43
CA ASN A 107 0.38 -7.84 -9.17
C ASN A 107 0.53 -6.76 -8.07
N CYS A 108 -0.20 -5.65 -8.20
CA CYS A 108 -0.26 -4.60 -7.17
C CYS A 108 -1.34 -4.91 -6.14
N THR A 109 -0.98 -4.90 -4.86
CA THR A 109 -1.95 -5.05 -3.75
C THR A 109 -2.15 -3.70 -3.07
N PHE A 110 -3.41 -3.29 -2.94
CA PHE A 110 -3.76 -2.04 -2.27
C PHE A 110 -4.19 -2.33 -0.85
N HIS A 111 -3.62 -1.60 0.10
CA HIS A 111 -3.82 -1.82 1.51
C HIS A 111 -4.43 -0.60 2.20
N VAL A 112 -5.18 -0.89 3.25
CA VAL A 112 -5.61 0.06 4.27
C VAL A 112 -5.20 -0.57 5.60
N ASP A 113 -4.22 -0.01 6.31
CA ASP A 113 -3.70 -0.58 7.55
C ASP A 113 -3.97 0.33 8.77
N LYS A 114 -4.19 -0.29 9.94
CA LYS A 114 -4.21 0.33 11.29
C LYS A 114 -5.01 1.62 11.41
N GLN A 115 -6.22 1.65 10.87
CA GLN A 115 -7.06 2.85 10.88
C GLN A 115 -8.55 2.55 10.96
N THR A 116 -9.30 3.56 11.39
CA THR A 116 -10.76 3.55 11.32
C THR A 116 -11.21 3.88 9.90
N VAL A 117 -11.92 2.95 9.29
CA VAL A 117 -12.51 3.06 7.96
C VAL A 117 -13.84 3.80 8.07
N GLU A 118 -13.76 5.12 7.86
CA GLU A 118 -14.91 6.01 7.84
C GLU A 118 -15.63 5.99 6.48
N PRO A 119 -16.88 6.50 6.41
CA PRO A 119 -17.67 6.52 5.18
C PRO A 119 -16.99 7.21 4.00
N ASP A 120 -16.22 8.27 4.23
CA ASP A 120 -15.57 9.02 3.14
C ASP A 120 -14.45 8.21 2.48
N LEU A 121 -13.65 7.50 3.27
CA LEU A 121 -12.65 6.56 2.75
C LEU A 121 -13.35 5.41 2.00
N MET A 122 -14.40 4.83 2.59
CA MET A 122 -15.13 3.74 1.96
C MET A 122 -15.77 4.15 0.63
N ARG A 123 -16.36 5.36 0.51
CA ARG A 123 -16.89 5.86 -0.78
C ARG A 123 -15.82 5.92 -1.86
N ARG A 124 -14.59 6.34 -1.52
CA ARG A 124 -13.47 6.35 -2.47
C ARG A 124 -13.08 4.94 -2.87
N ILE A 125 -12.97 4.02 -1.91
CA ILE A 125 -12.62 2.62 -2.17
C ILE A 125 -13.66 1.95 -3.08
N LEU A 126 -14.94 2.24 -2.88
CA LEU A 126 -16.03 1.69 -3.68
C LEU A 126 -15.99 2.15 -5.15
N GLN A 127 -15.35 3.28 -5.47
CA GLN A 127 -15.14 3.75 -6.85
C GLN A 127 -13.96 3.07 -7.56
N MET A 128 -13.10 2.37 -6.83
CA MET A 128 -11.97 1.66 -7.41
C MET A 128 -12.45 0.36 -8.08
N GLU A 129 -11.74 -0.14 -9.08
CA GLU A 129 -12.03 -1.42 -9.75
C GLU A 129 -10.92 -2.44 -9.47
N CYS A 130 -10.30 -2.34 -8.29
CA CYS A 130 -9.18 -3.16 -7.87
C CYS A 130 -9.48 -3.92 -6.57
N GLU A 131 -8.66 -4.92 -6.28
CA GLU A 131 -8.63 -5.56 -4.97
C GLU A 131 -8.07 -4.61 -3.91
N VAL A 132 -8.71 -4.57 -2.74
CA VAL A 132 -8.28 -3.77 -1.58
C VAL A 132 -8.34 -4.64 -0.33
N GLU A 133 -7.21 -4.75 0.34
CA GLU A 133 -7.08 -5.46 1.60
C GLU A 133 -7.04 -4.47 2.76
N PHE A 134 -7.94 -4.66 3.71
CA PHE A 134 -7.93 -3.95 4.98
C PHE A 134 -7.26 -4.82 6.03
N GLN A 135 -6.25 -4.29 6.71
CA GLN A 135 -5.54 -4.99 7.77
C GLN A 135 -5.62 -4.17 9.05
N GLN A 136 -5.90 -4.82 10.18
CA GLN A 136 -5.91 -4.15 11.49
C GLN A 136 -6.80 -2.88 11.51
N CYS A 137 -7.88 -2.91 10.74
CA CYS A 137 -8.80 -1.78 10.58
C CYS A 137 -10.03 -1.92 11.48
N GLU A 138 -10.52 -0.78 11.94
CA GLU A 138 -11.85 -0.66 12.54
C GLU A 138 -12.84 -0.17 11.49
N PHE A 139 -14.07 -0.69 11.49
CA PHE A 139 -15.09 -0.26 10.53
C PHE A 139 -16.26 0.40 11.25
N THR A 140 -16.64 1.60 10.79
CA THR A 140 -17.88 2.20 11.27
C THR A 140 -19.09 1.47 10.68
N SER A 141 -20.25 1.58 11.36
CA SER A 141 -21.48 0.95 10.87
C SER A 141 -21.88 1.48 9.51
N GLU A 142 -21.70 2.78 9.30
CA GLU A 142 -22.01 3.52 8.07
C GLU A 142 -21.09 3.11 6.91
N ALA A 143 -19.82 2.82 7.17
CA ALA A 143 -18.91 2.31 6.14
C ALA A 143 -19.39 0.95 5.62
N ILE A 144 -19.80 0.04 6.51
CA ILE A 144 -20.36 -1.25 6.09
C ILE A 144 -21.71 -1.09 5.36
N GLU A 145 -22.55 -0.12 5.74
CA GLU A 145 -23.80 0.17 5.02
C GLU A 145 -23.54 0.54 3.55
N LEU A 146 -22.46 1.28 3.27
CA LEU A 146 -22.10 1.63 1.89
C LEU A 146 -21.72 0.40 1.06
N ILE A 147 -21.03 -0.58 1.66
CA ILE A 147 -20.70 -1.84 0.98
C ILE A 147 -21.97 -2.66 0.72
N GLU A 148 -22.89 -2.73 1.68
CA GLU A 148 -24.19 -3.40 1.49
C GLU A 148 -25.01 -2.77 0.35
N GLN A 149 -24.97 -1.44 0.20
CA GLN A 149 -25.62 -0.75 -0.92
C GLN A 149 -24.96 -1.04 -2.27
N GLN A 150 -23.68 -1.40 -2.27
CA GLN A 150 -22.89 -1.71 -3.46
C GLN A 150 -22.34 -3.15 -3.40
N HIS A 151 -23.23 -4.14 -3.25
CA HIS A 151 -22.87 -5.56 -3.13
C HIS A 151 -21.85 -6.06 -4.16
N ALA A 152 -21.90 -5.53 -5.39
CA ALA A 152 -20.95 -5.90 -6.43
C ALA A 152 -19.51 -5.53 -6.10
N ALA A 153 -19.23 -4.56 -5.22
CA ALA A 153 -17.86 -4.22 -4.82
C ALA A 153 -17.31 -5.12 -3.70
N ALA A 154 -18.15 -5.87 -2.97
CA ALA A 154 -17.69 -6.63 -1.81
C ALA A 154 -16.66 -7.72 -2.16
N HIS A 155 -16.76 -8.34 -3.34
CA HIS A 155 -15.89 -9.48 -3.74
C HIS A 155 -14.41 -9.10 -3.93
N ARG A 156 -14.11 -7.82 -4.10
CA ARG A 156 -12.75 -7.29 -4.26
C ARG A 156 -12.21 -6.67 -2.97
N LEU A 157 -12.94 -6.78 -1.87
CA LEU A 157 -12.55 -6.27 -0.57
C LEU A 157 -12.29 -7.44 0.37
N SER A 158 -11.15 -7.44 1.04
CA SER A 158 -10.81 -8.41 2.09
C SER A 158 -10.45 -7.70 3.38
N VAL A 159 -10.77 -8.30 4.52
CA VAL A 159 -10.49 -7.73 5.83
C VAL A 159 -9.78 -8.77 6.69
N LYS A 160 -8.58 -8.42 7.13
CA LYS A 160 -7.74 -9.19 8.04
C LYS A 160 -7.63 -8.49 9.38
N GLU A 161 -7.79 -9.26 10.45
CA GLU A 161 -7.63 -8.81 11.84
C GLU A 161 -8.45 -7.54 12.17
N PRO A 162 -9.79 -7.52 12.00
CA PRO A 162 -10.59 -6.34 12.31
C PRO A 162 -10.44 -5.94 13.78
N LEU A 163 -10.19 -4.66 14.05
CA LEU A 163 -9.99 -4.13 15.39
C LEU A 163 -11.23 -3.37 15.87
N ASN A 164 -11.50 -3.42 17.18
CA ASN A 164 -12.54 -2.66 17.88
C ASN A 164 -13.93 -2.66 17.23
N THR A 165 -14.21 -3.62 16.34
CA THR A 165 -15.41 -3.63 15.51
C THR A 165 -16.54 -4.34 16.27
N PRO A 166 -17.70 -3.70 16.47
CA PRO A 166 -18.81 -4.32 17.21
C PRO A 166 -19.27 -5.63 16.58
N ASP A 167 -19.72 -6.59 17.39
CA ASP A 167 -20.18 -7.90 16.92
C ASP A 167 -21.26 -7.81 15.83
N SER A 168 -22.16 -6.82 15.93
CA SER A 168 -23.19 -6.55 14.93
C SER A 168 -22.59 -6.19 13.56
N VAL A 169 -21.49 -5.44 13.55
CA VAL A 169 -20.75 -5.07 12.34
C VAL A 169 -19.96 -6.26 11.80
N LEU A 170 -19.29 -7.03 12.66
CA LEU A 170 -18.61 -8.27 12.26
C LEU A 170 -19.57 -9.27 11.61
N GLN A 171 -20.78 -9.44 12.15
CA GLN A 171 -21.79 -10.30 11.53
C GLN A 171 -22.20 -9.82 10.12
N ARG A 172 -22.30 -8.51 9.91
CA ARG A 172 -22.57 -7.92 8.59
C ARG A 172 -21.42 -8.17 7.63
N MET A 173 -20.18 -7.97 8.08
CA MET A 173 -18.97 -8.23 7.29
C MET A 173 -18.89 -9.71 6.85
N ARG A 174 -19.21 -10.66 7.74
CA ARG A 174 -19.28 -12.10 7.39
C ARG A 174 -20.32 -12.39 6.31
N ARG A 175 -21.50 -11.74 6.35
CA ARG A 175 -22.53 -11.91 5.32
C ARG A 175 -22.11 -11.35 3.96
N LEU A 176 -21.21 -10.38 3.97
CA LEU A 176 -20.61 -9.79 2.77
C LEU A 176 -19.35 -10.55 2.30
N TYR A 177 -18.95 -11.62 3.00
CA TYR A 177 -17.73 -12.39 2.72
C TYR A 177 -16.44 -11.55 2.78
N LEU A 178 -16.43 -10.48 3.58
CA LEU A 178 -15.27 -9.61 3.73
C LEU A 178 -14.18 -10.21 4.61
N LEU A 179 -14.56 -11.10 5.53
CA LEU A 179 -13.63 -11.73 6.47
C LEU A 179 -13.28 -13.10 5.92
N ASP A 180 -11.98 -13.39 5.83
CA ASP A 180 -11.51 -14.77 5.63
C ASP A 180 -12.03 -15.64 6.78
N ASN A 181 -12.45 -16.87 6.47
CA ASN A 181 -12.93 -17.84 7.48
C ASN A 181 -11.80 -18.34 8.40
#